data_AF-A0A7J7K709-F1
#
_entry.id   AF-A0A7J7K709-F1
#
_cell.length_a   1.000
_cell.length_b   1.000
_cell.length_c   1.000
_cell.angle_alpha   90.00
_cell.angle_beta   90.00
_cell.angle_gamma   90.00
#
_symmetry.space_group_name_H-M   'P 1'
#
loop_
_entity.id
_entity.type
_entity.pdbx_description
1 polymer ?
#
loop_
_entity_poly.entity_id
_entity_poly.type
_entity_poly.pdbx_seq_one_letter_code
_entity_poly.pdbx_strand_id
1 'polypeptide(L)'
;MDVDKWDYLLRDAHYLGMKQNVEYERFMHSMKVISVNGEMHIGIRDKMFDSVFNMYLSRYRQHKHAYQHPVGVAVDLMVLDAFVKAQDFLKVNGKTLIESLEDAEAFCQLDDSAYYKILHSNPNESSDHGNDLLEAKKIIKRIESRRLYKCIAQHTQKGSALLLTGLEDLLRGVSPIGSFKLHQGARDLGLNTDNPLKHMTVVLMGT
;
A
#
# COMPACT_ATOMS: atom_id res chain seq x y z
N MET A 1 -10.23 -11.32 -9.72
CA MET A 1 -10.95 -10.17 -10.32
C MET A 1 -12.20 -9.98 -9.50
N ASP A 2 -12.39 -8.80 -8.91
CA ASP A 2 -13.47 -8.48 -7.98
C ASP A 2 -13.87 -7.01 -8.13
N VAL A 3 -15.03 -6.66 -7.55
CA VAL A 3 -15.61 -5.31 -7.64
C VAL A 3 -14.78 -4.25 -6.92
N ASP A 4 -14.05 -4.64 -5.87
CA ASP A 4 -13.09 -3.78 -5.16
C ASP A 4 -12.04 -3.23 -6.13
N LYS A 5 -11.44 -4.10 -6.94
CA LYS A 5 -10.47 -3.68 -7.98
C LYS A 5 -11.07 -2.74 -9.00
N TRP A 6 -12.31 -2.96 -9.42
CA TRP A 6 -12.93 -2.06 -10.39
C TRP A 6 -13.14 -0.67 -9.80
N ASP A 7 -13.62 -0.59 -8.55
CA ASP A 7 -13.85 0.68 -7.87
C ASP A 7 -12.55 1.45 -7.68
N TYR A 8 -11.55 0.88 -6.99
CA TYR A 8 -10.34 1.65 -6.69
C TYR A 8 -9.55 1.99 -7.97
N LEU A 9 -9.50 1.10 -8.96
CA LEU A 9 -8.77 1.38 -10.20
C LEU A 9 -9.37 2.56 -10.97
N LEU A 10 -10.68 2.78 -10.88
CA LEU A 10 -11.36 3.90 -11.51
C LEU A 10 -11.33 5.15 -10.64
N ARG A 11 -11.59 5.00 -9.34
CA ARG A 11 -11.57 6.07 -8.34
C ARG A 11 -10.19 6.72 -8.27
N ASP A 12 -9.15 5.93 -8.09
CA ASP A 12 -7.79 6.43 -7.94
C ASP A 12 -7.32 7.06 -9.25
N ALA A 13 -7.65 6.46 -10.39
CA ALA A 13 -7.35 7.05 -11.69
C ALA A 13 -7.96 8.45 -11.85
N HIS A 14 -9.21 8.62 -11.43
CA HIS A 14 -9.89 9.91 -11.44
C HIS A 14 -9.16 10.94 -10.57
N TYR A 15 -8.89 10.62 -9.30
CA TYR A 15 -8.24 11.55 -8.37
C TYR A 15 -6.75 11.79 -8.67
N LEU A 16 -6.06 10.83 -9.27
CA LEU A 16 -4.66 10.96 -9.69
C LEU A 16 -4.50 11.63 -11.06
N GLY A 17 -5.60 11.90 -11.78
CA GLY A 17 -5.55 12.42 -13.15
C GLY A 17 -4.95 11.44 -14.16
N MET A 18 -4.99 10.14 -13.86
CA MET A 18 -4.49 9.08 -14.74
C MET A 18 -5.60 8.62 -15.69
N LYS A 19 -5.30 8.53 -16.99
CA LYS A 19 -6.21 7.89 -17.95
C LYS A 19 -6.18 6.38 -17.73
N GLN A 20 -7.31 5.81 -17.35
CA GLN A 20 -7.52 4.38 -17.21
C GLN A 20 -8.88 4.02 -17.82
N ASN A 21 -8.98 2.82 -18.39
CA ASN A 21 -10.22 2.33 -18.97
C ASN A 21 -10.47 0.91 -18.46
N VAL A 22 -11.16 0.80 -17.33
CA VAL A 22 -11.68 -0.48 -16.80
C VAL A 22 -13.14 -0.57 -17.19
N GLU A 23 -13.46 -1.44 -18.14
CA GLU A 23 -14.80 -1.62 -18.72
C GLU A 23 -15.71 -2.48 -17.81
N TYR A 24 -15.88 -2.09 -16.54
CA TYR A 24 -16.60 -2.91 -15.54
C TYR A 24 -18.04 -3.24 -15.94
N GLU A 25 -18.77 -2.31 -16.56
CA GLU A 25 -20.13 -2.56 -17.06
C GLU A 25 -20.13 -3.66 -18.13
N ARG A 26 -19.15 -3.62 -19.03
CA ARG A 26 -18.98 -4.64 -20.07
C ARG A 26 -18.60 -5.99 -19.47
N PHE A 27 -17.82 -6.02 -18.39
CA PHE A 27 -17.58 -7.24 -17.63
C PHE A 27 -18.88 -7.81 -17.07
N MET A 28 -19.66 -7.00 -16.35
CA MET A 28 -20.93 -7.43 -15.74
C MET A 28 -21.91 -8.02 -16.76
N HIS A 29 -22.07 -7.38 -17.93
CA HIS A 29 -22.94 -7.89 -19.00
C HIS A 29 -22.43 -9.18 -19.66
N SER A 30 -21.14 -9.47 -19.54
CA SER A 30 -20.51 -10.65 -20.18
C SER A 30 -20.35 -11.85 -19.25
N MET A 31 -20.57 -11.66 -17.95
CA MET A 31 -20.39 -12.67 -16.92
C MET A 31 -21.57 -13.65 -16.88
N LYS A 32 -21.26 -14.92 -16.61
CA LYS A 32 -22.24 -15.99 -16.38
C LYS A 32 -21.77 -16.87 -15.24
N VAL A 33 -22.70 -17.53 -14.56
CA VAL A 33 -22.36 -18.59 -13.60
C VAL A 33 -22.36 -19.93 -14.33
N ILE A 34 -21.26 -20.68 -14.25
CA ILE A 34 -21.11 -21.99 -14.91
C ILE A 34 -20.50 -23.02 -13.95
N SER A 35 -20.80 -24.30 -14.16
CA SER A 35 -20.19 -25.40 -13.41
C SER A 35 -18.86 -25.82 -14.03
N VAL A 36 -17.78 -25.80 -13.26
CA VAL A 36 -16.44 -26.27 -13.63
C VAL A 36 -15.98 -27.26 -12.58
N ASN A 37 -15.70 -28.51 -12.98
CA ASN A 37 -15.25 -29.58 -12.07
C ASN A 37 -16.16 -29.80 -10.83
N GLY A 38 -17.46 -29.53 -10.95
CA GLY A 38 -18.44 -29.67 -9.86
C GLY A 38 -18.60 -28.43 -8.97
N GLU A 39 -17.85 -27.35 -9.24
CA GLU A 39 -17.96 -26.07 -8.53
C GLU A 39 -18.58 -24.99 -9.42
N MET A 40 -19.32 -24.06 -8.82
CA MET A 40 -19.94 -22.95 -9.54
C MET A 40 -18.98 -21.76 -9.61
N HIS A 41 -18.60 -21.38 -10.83
CA HIS A 41 -17.66 -20.30 -11.12
C HIS A 41 -18.34 -19.14 -11.83
N ILE A 42 -17.85 -17.93 -11.59
CA ILE A 42 -18.14 -16.79 -12.47
C ILE A 42 -17.24 -16.91 -13.71
N GLY A 43 -17.84 -17.28 -14.83
CA GLY A 43 -17.21 -17.30 -16.13
C GLY A 43 -17.38 -15.98 -16.87
N ILE A 44 -16.36 -15.54 -17.59
CA ILE A 44 -16.41 -14.36 -18.46
C ILE A 44 -16.35 -14.78 -19.92
N ARG A 45 -17.06 -14.06 -20.80
CA ARG A 45 -17.02 -14.35 -22.24
C ARG A 45 -15.60 -14.16 -22.81
N ASP A 46 -15.17 -15.09 -23.66
CA ASP A 46 -13.89 -15.09 -24.39
C ASP A 46 -13.47 -13.72 -24.97
N LYS A 47 -14.38 -13.01 -25.63
CA LYS A 47 -14.15 -11.68 -26.24
C LYS A 47 -13.75 -10.57 -25.25
N MET A 48 -13.78 -10.85 -23.95
CA MET A 48 -13.39 -9.91 -22.89
C MET A 48 -11.94 -10.03 -22.48
N PHE A 49 -11.18 -10.97 -23.07
CA PHE A 49 -9.80 -11.23 -22.69
C PHE A 49 -8.93 -9.96 -22.68
N ASP A 50 -8.98 -9.15 -23.75
CA ASP A 50 -8.20 -7.91 -23.84
C ASP A 50 -8.61 -6.89 -22.78
N SER A 51 -9.92 -6.73 -22.53
CA SER A 51 -10.44 -5.83 -21.50
C SER A 51 -9.96 -6.24 -20.11
N VAL A 52 -9.96 -7.53 -19.81
CA VAL A 52 -9.45 -8.09 -18.55
C VAL A 52 -7.95 -7.88 -18.42
N PHE A 53 -7.18 -8.17 -19.47
CA PHE A 53 -5.73 -7.93 -19.46
C PHE A 53 -5.43 -6.44 -19.22
N ASN A 54 -6.17 -5.55 -19.86
CA ASN A 54 -6.06 -4.10 -19.67
C ASN A 54 -6.37 -3.66 -18.24
N MET A 55 -7.31 -4.31 -17.53
CA MET A 55 -7.56 -4.07 -16.10
C MET A 55 -6.34 -4.45 -15.25
N TYR A 56 -5.72 -5.61 -15.50
CA TYR A 56 -4.50 -6.00 -14.78
C TYR A 56 -3.30 -5.08 -15.10
N LEU A 57 -3.17 -4.66 -16.35
CA LEU A 57 -2.17 -3.66 -16.76
C LEU A 57 -2.41 -2.29 -16.11
N SER A 58 -3.67 -1.92 -15.94
CA SER A 58 -4.11 -0.72 -15.22
C SER A 58 -3.64 -0.74 -13.77
N ARG A 59 -3.86 -1.86 -13.06
CA ARG A 59 -3.31 -2.08 -11.71
C ARG A 59 -1.80 -1.91 -11.68
N TYR A 60 -1.07 -2.59 -12.57
CA TYR A 60 0.39 -2.47 -12.63
C TYR A 60 0.86 -1.02 -12.78
N ARG A 61 0.20 -0.25 -13.67
CA ARG A 61 0.52 1.17 -13.89
C ARG A 61 0.30 2.01 -12.63
N GLN A 62 -0.81 1.82 -11.91
CA GLN A 62 -1.10 2.56 -10.68
C GLN A 62 -0.09 2.24 -9.57
N HIS A 63 0.29 0.96 -9.38
CA HIS A 63 1.37 0.61 -8.46
C HIS A 63 2.70 1.26 -8.83
N LYS A 64 3.08 1.24 -10.12
CA LYS A 64 4.35 1.78 -10.58
C LYS A 64 4.44 3.31 -10.44
N HIS A 65 3.36 4.02 -10.75
CA HIS A 65 3.38 5.47 -10.92
C HIS A 65 2.82 6.25 -9.72
N ALA A 66 1.92 5.65 -8.93
CA ALA A 66 1.29 6.30 -7.80
C ALA A 66 1.64 5.61 -6.48
N TYR A 67 1.17 4.38 -6.24
CA TYR A 67 1.24 3.75 -4.91
C TYR A 67 2.67 3.50 -4.42
N GLN A 68 3.61 3.28 -5.34
CA GLN A 68 5.04 3.09 -5.01
C GLN A 68 5.89 4.25 -5.55
N HIS A 69 5.30 5.43 -5.69
CA HIS A 69 6.06 6.61 -6.07
C HIS A 69 7.14 6.89 -5.00
N PRO A 70 8.42 7.08 -5.38
CA PRO A 70 9.52 7.17 -4.40
C PRO A 70 9.34 8.25 -3.34
N VAL A 71 8.71 9.38 -3.71
CA VAL A 71 8.44 10.46 -2.75
C VAL A 71 7.29 10.11 -1.80
N GLY A 72 6.27 9.36 -2.27
CA GLY A 72 5.18 8.88 -1.40
C GLY A 72 5.72 7.91 -0.36
N VAL A 73 6.47 6.90 -0.83
CA VAL A 73 7.18 5.94 0.01
C VAL A 73 8.09 6.64 1.03
N ALA A 74 8.82 7.68 0.64
CA ALA A 74 9.66 8.44 1.55
C ALA A 74 8.84 9.13 2.66
N VAL A 75 7.66 9.65 2.35
CA VAL A 75 6.74 10.24 3.34
C VAL A 75 6.19 9.13 4.25
N ASP A 76 5.74 8.00 3.71
CA ASP A 76 5.21 6.88 4.49
C ASP A 76 6.22 6.37 5.51
N LEU A 77 7.49 6.22 5.10
CA LEU A 77 8.58 5.83 5.99
C LEU A 77 8.84 6.87 7.10
N MET A 78 8.72 8.16 6.79
CA MET A 78 8.85 9.22 7.80
C MET A 78 7.66 9.22 8.78
N VAL A 79 6.44 9.02 8.30
CA VAL A 79 5.25 8.91 9.16
C VAL A 79 5.38 7.71 10.08
N LEU A 80 5.80 6.55 9.55
CA LEU A 80 6.07 5.35 10.33
C LEU A 80 7.12 5.60 11.42
N ASP A 81 8.24 6.24 11.09
CA ASP A 81 9.27 6.58 12.08
C ASP A 81 8.75 7.51 13.18
N ALA A 82 7.90 8.48 12.82
CA ALA A 82 7.27 9.37 13.79
C ALA A 82 6.32 8.60 14.71
N PHE A 83 5.52 7.68 14.16
CA PHE A 83 4.56 6.89 14.94
C PHE A 83 5.26 5.92 15.89
N VAL A 84 6.32 5.25 15.45
CA VAL A 84 7.14 4.38 16.32
C VAL A 84 7.73 5.17 17.48
N LYS A 85 8.24 6.38 17.23
CA LYS A 85 8.76 7.25 18.29
C LYS A 85 7.68 7.80 19.23
N ALA A 86 6.48 8.01 18.73
CA ALA A 86 5.37 8.53 19.52
C ALA A 86 4.47 7.44 20.11
N GLN A 87 4.84 6.16 20.02
CA GLN A 87 3.95 5.03 20.34
C GLN A 87 3.41 5.08 21.79
N ASP A 88 4.24 5.51 22.75
CA ASP A 88 3.87 5.57 24.17
C ASP A 88 3.01 6.80 24.50
N PHE A 89 3.10 7.84 23.66
CA PHE A 89 2.30 9.05 23.75
C PHE A 89 0.94 8.90 23.06
N LEU A 90 0.90 8.24 21.91
CA LEU A 90 -0.31 8.06 21.12
C LEU A 90 -1.24 7.05 21.78
N LYS A 91 -2.25 7.60 22.49
CA LYS A 91 -3.32 6.82 23.08
C LYS A 91 -4.67 7.08 22.41
N VAL A 92 -5.43 6.01 22.21
CA VAL A 92 -6.80 6.02 21.70
C VAL A 92 -7.65 5.22 22.68
N ASN A 93 -8.67 5.84 23.28
CA ASN A 93 -9.42 5.26 24.41
C ASN A 93 -8.53 4.71 25.54
N GLY A 94 -7.44 5.43 25.86
CA GLY A 94 -6.49 5.03 26.90
C GLY A 94 -5.55 3.88 26.51
N LYS A 95 -5.68 3.30 25.31
CA LYS A 95 -4.85 2.23 24.77
C LYS A 95 -3.78 2.78 23.83
N THR A 96 -2.58 2.21 23.85
CA THR A 96 -1.54 2.48 22.86
C THR A 96 -1.97 2.03 21.45
N LEU A 97 -1.23 2.43 20.43
CA LEU A 97 -1.49 1.99 19.05
C LEU A 97 -1.51 0.46 18.91
N ILE A 98 -0.60 -0.24 19.58
CA ILE A 98 -0.50 -1.71 19.50
C ILE A 98 -1.66 -2.36 20.25
N GLU A 99 -1.99 -1.89 21.45
CA GLU A 99 -3.12 -2.41 22.23
C GLU A 99 -4.47 -2.15 21.53
N SER A 100 -4.57 -1.09 20.73
CA SER A 100 -5.79 -0.81 19.96
C SER A 100 -6.08 -1.88 18.90
N LEU A 101 -5.08 -2.63 18.41
CA LEU A 101 -5.29 -3.70 17.44
C LEU A 101 -6.15 -4.85 17.99
N GLU A 102 -6.11 -5.06 19.31
CA GLU A 102 -6.85 -6.11 20.01
C GLU A 102 -8.17 -5.57 20.61
N ASP A 103 -8.53 -4.31 20.33
CA ASP A 103 -9.72 -3.66 20.86
C ASP A 103 -10.50 -2.92 19.77
N ALA A 104 -11.65 -3.47 19.38
CA ALA A 104 -12.44 -2.93 18.30
C ALA A 104 -12.89 -1.48 18.52
N GLU A 105 -13.16 -1.07 19.77
CA GLU A 105 -13.63 0.29 20.06
C GLU A 105 -12.50 1.31 19.90
N ALA A 106 -11.31 1.00 20.44
CA ALA A 106 -10.11 1.80 20.27
C ALA A 106 -9.66 1.83 18.80
N PHE A 107 -9.67 0.68 18.12
CA PHE A 107 -9.27 0.60 16.70
C PHE A 107 -10.16 1.47 15.81
N CYS A 108 -11.48 1.46 16.02
CA CYS A 108 -12.41 2.29 15.24
C CYS A 108 -12.17 3.81 15.41
N GLN A 109 -11.49 4.23 16.47
CA GLN A 109 -11.13 5.63 16.73
C GLN A 109 -9.69 5.96 16.32
N LEU A 110 -8.93 4.98 15.84
CA LEU A 110 -7.59 5.20 15.30
C LEU A 110 -7.68 5.62 13.83
N ASP A 111 -7.43 6.90 13.59
CA ASP A 111 -7.45 7.51 12.26
C ASP A 111 -6.25 8.46 12.05
N ASP A 112 -6.25 9.16 10.92
CA ASP A 112 -5.21 10.11 10.55
C ASP A 112 -5.05 11.27 11.54
N SER A 113 -5.95 11.46 12.51
CA SER A 113 -5.78 12.42 13.59
C SER A 113 -4.53 12.14 14.43
N ALA A 114 -4.04 10.89 14.47
CA ALA A 114 -2.79 10.52 15.13
C ALA A 114 -1.60 11.36 14.63
N TYR A 115 -1.55 11.67 13.33
CA TYR A 115 -0.55 12.56 12.75
C TYR A 115 -0.58 13.96 13.39
N TYR A 116 -1.78 14.55 13.44
CA TYR A 116 -1.98 15.90 13.97
C TYR A 116 -1.78 15.96 15.50
N LYS A 117 -2.12 14.89 16.23
CA LYS A 117 -1.84 14.76 17.67
C LYS A 117 -0.34 14.90 17.94
N ILE A 118 0.53 14.26 17.16
CA ILE A 118 1.99 14.45 17.27
C ILE A 118 2.39 15.86 16.83
N LEU A 119 1.84 16.39 15.73
CA LEU A 119 2.19 17.72 15.23
C LEU A 119 1.92 18.83 16.27
N HIS A 120 0.80 18.73 16.99
CA HIS A 120 0.35 19.74 17.94
C HIS A 120 0.71 19.44 19.40
N SER A 121 1.28 18.28 19.71
CA SER A 121 1.67 17.92 21.09
C SER A 121 2.70 18.87 21.69
N ASN A 122 2.71 19.02 23.02
CA ASN A 122 3.78 19.72 23.72
C ASN A 122 4.73 18.67 24.34
N PRO A 123 6.02 18.61 23.93
CA PRO A 123 6.96 17.63 24.46
C PRO A 123 7.13 17.67 25.97
N ASN A 124 6.86 18.82 26.60
CA ASN A 124 6.93 18.99 28.05
C ASN A 124 5.76 18.36 28.81
N GLU A 125 4.70 17.91 28.11
CA GLU A 125 3.54 17.23 28.72
C GLU A 125 3.82 15.75 29.03
N SER A 126 4.87 15.17 28.45
CA SER A 126 5.29 13.79 28.73
C SER A 126 6.57 13.79 29.57
N SER A 127 6.44 13.49 30.87
CA SER A 127 7.58 13.42 31.80
C SER A 127 8.56 12.30 31.44
N ASP A 128 8.04 11.19 30.94
CA ASP A 128 8.81 9.95 30.79
C ASP A 128 9.31 9.74 29.35
N HIS A 129 8.61 10.29 28.36
CA HIS A 129 8.88 10.07 26.92
C HIS A 129 8.97 11.37 26.10
N GLY A 130 9.16 12.52 26.76
CA GLY A 130 9.20 13.83 26.10
C GLY A 130 10.26 13.95 24.99
N ASN A 131 11.41 13.25 25.14
CA ASN A 131 12.46 13.25 24.12
C ASN A 131 12.03 12.51 22.83
N ASP A 132 11.38 11.36 22.95
CA ASP A 132 10.93 10.59 21.78
C ASP A 132 9.79 11.30 21.05
N LEU A 133 8.87 11.92 21.81
CA LEU A 133 7.82 12.77 21.25
C LEU A 133 8.39 13.99 20.52
N LEU A 134 9.45 14.61 21.06
CA LEU A 134 10.16 15.70 20.40
C LEU A 134 10.77 15.24 19.07
N GLU A 135 11.39 14.07 19.02
CA GLU A 135 11.95 13.50 17.79
C GLU A 135 10.86 13.15 16.77
N ALA A 136 9.75 12.54 17.19
CA ALA A 136 8.60 12.29 16.33
C ALA A 136 8.07 13.59 15.71
N LYS A 137 7.91 14.63 16.52
CA LYS A 137 7.45 15.96 16.08
C LYS A 137 8.44 16.62 15.12
N LYS A 138 9.75 16.44 15.30
CA LYS A 138 10.78 16.92 14.35
C LYS A 138 10.62 16.24 12.99
N ILE A 139 10.34 14.95 12.94
CA ILE A 139 10.12 14.22 11.68
C ILE A 139 8.89 14.76 10.95
N ILE A 140 7.76 14.93 11.66
CA ILE A 140 6.54 15.51 11.09
C ILE A 140 6.79 16.93 10.55
N LYS A 141 7.45 17.81 11.32
CA LYS A 141 7.80 19.16 10.84
C LYS A 141 8.69 19.14 9.60
N ARG A 142 9.52 18.11 9.43
CA ARG A 142 10.29 17.93 8.19
C ARG A 142 9.39 17.56 7.01
N ILE A 143 8.34 16.75 7.22
CA ILE A 143 7.35 16.45 6.18
C ILE A 143 6.67 17.76 5.73
N GLU A 144 6.16 18.55 6.67
CA GLU A 144 5.47 19.83 6.43
C GLU A 144 6.35 20.84 5.68
N SER A 145 7.64 20.89 6.02
CA SER A 145 8.63 21.75 5.34
C SER A 145 9.29 21.11 4.12
N ARG A 146 8.77 19.97 3.65
CA ARG A 146 9.25 19.19 2.50
C ARG A 146 10.73 18.77 2.57
N ARG A 147 11.30 18.66 3.78
CA ARG A 147 12.64 18.14 4.07
C ARG A 147 12.62 16.60 4.21
N LEU A 148 12.21 15.96 3.13
CA LEU A 148 11.91 14.52 3.09
C LEU A 148 13.15 13.63 3.08
N TYR A 149 12.96 12.34 3.35
CA TYR A 149 13.95 11.32 3.00
C TYR A 149 14.20 11.31 1.49
N LYS A 150 15.45 11.09 1.10
CA LYS A 150 15.88 11.08 -0.30
C LYS A 150 16.02 9.65 -0.78
N CYS A 151 15.39 9.33 -1.90
CA CYS A 151 15.68 8.09 -2.62
C CYS A 151 17.06 8.21 -3.26
N ILE A 152 18.01 7.40 -2.76
CA ILE A 152 19.40 7.38 -3.27
C ILE A 152 19.60 6.35 -4.39
N ALA A 153 18.81 5.29 -4.39
CA ALA A 153 18.91 4.20 -5.33
C ALA A 153 17.55 3.50 -5.48
N GLN A 154 17.28 2.98 -6.68
CA GLN A 154 16.14 2.14 -6.97
C GLN A 154 16.58 1.04 -7.94
N HIS A 155 16.19 -0.20 -7.65
CA HIS A 155 16.47 -1.34 -8.51
C HIS A 155 15.20 -2.17 -8.71
N THR A 156 15.07 -2.79 -9.89
CA THR A 156 13.96 -3.71 -10.19
C THR A 156 14.54 -5.06 -10.54
N GLN A 157 14.13 -6.08 -9.78
CA GLN A 157 14.54 -7.46 -9.99
C GLN A 157 13.36 -8.30 -10.47
N LYS A 158 13.64 -9.28 -11.33
CA LYS A 158 12.68 -10.33 -11.71
C LYS A 158 12.88 -11.54 -10.79
N GLY A 159 11.81 -12.09 -10.20
CA GLY A 159 11.86 -13.31 -9.39
C GLY A 159 11.33 -13.12 -7.96
N SER A 160 11.54 -14.12 -7.09
CA SER A 160 11.21 -14.03 -5.68
C SER A 160 12.00 -12.90 -5.02
N ALA A 161 11.38 -12.21 -4.06
CA ALA A 161 12.02 -11.17 -3.26
C ALA A 161 13.43 -11.57 -2.84
N LEU A 162 14.44 -10.74 -3.15
CA LEU A 162 15.70 -10.78 -2.40
C LEU A 162 15.35 -10.71 -0.91
N LEU A 163 15.94 -11.58 -0.11
CA LEU A 163 15.90 -11.47 1.35
C LEU A 163 16.55 -10.12 1.72
N LEU A 164 15.70 -9.12 2.01
CA LEU A 164 16.12 -7.77 2.41
C LEU A 164 17.10 -7.79 3.58
N THR A 165 17.00 -8.82 4.42
CA THR A 165 17.86 -9.07 5.57
C THR A 165 19.36 -9.00 5.23
N GLY A 166 19.79 -9.58 4.11
CA GLY A 166 21.22 -9.55 3.72
C GLY A 166 21.71 -8.15 3.29
N LEU A 167 20.81 -7.31 2.76
CA LEU A 167 21.12 -5.94 2.36
C LEU A 167 21.15 -4.99 3.57
N GLU A 168 20.24 -5.16 4.52
CA GLU A 168 20.23 -4.38 5.75
C GLU A 168 21.50 -4.60 6.57
N ASP A 169 21.96 -5.84 6.68
CA ASP A 169 23.21 -6.17 7.38
C ASP A 169 24.44 -5.55 6.69
N LEU A 170 24.48 -5.56 5.36
CA LEU A 170 25.55 -4.91 4.60
C LEU A 170 25.56 -3.39 4.80
N LEU A 171 24.38 -2.76 4.83
CA LEU A 171 24.24 -1.31 5.03
C LEU A 171 24.65 -0.87 6.44
N ARG A 172 24.42 -1.70 7.47
CA ARG A 172 24.91 -1.45 8.83
C ARG A 172 26.44 -1.39 8.91
N GLY A 173 27.15 -2.09 8.02
CA GLY A 173 28.61 -2.07 7.94
C GLY A 173 29.20 -0.82 7.29
N VAL A 174 28.40 -0.06 6.51
CA VAL A 174 28.88 1.08 5.70
C VAL A 174 28.54 2.43 6.32
N SER A 175 27.52 2.50 7.20
CA SER A 175 27.03 3.75 7.77
C SER A 175 26.32 3.52 9.10
N PRO A 176 26.21 4.53 9.99
CA PRO A 176 25.52 4.38 11.26
C PRO A 176 24.11 3.82 11.13
N ILE A 177 23.69 3.00 12.10
CA ILE A 177 22.35 2.41 12.17
C ILE A 177 21.30 3.54 12.07
N GLY A 178 20.31 3.37 11.19
CA GLY A 178 19.22 4.35 10.99
C GLY A 178 19.51 5.42 9.94
N SER A 179 20.70 5.45 9.33
CA SER A 179 21.03 6.37 8.23
C SER A 179 20.41 5.99 6.87
N PHE A 180 20.03 4.73 6.70
CA PHE A 180 19.38 4.21 5.50
C PHE A 180 18.07 3.49 5.84
N LYS A 181 17.12 3.59 4.92
CA LYS A 181 15.85 2.87 4.95
C LYS A 181 15.74 2.08 3.65
N LEU A 182 15.38 0.81 3.77
CA LEU A 182 15.13 -0.06 2.63
C LEU A 182 13.61 -0.25 2.51
N HIS A 183 13.09 -0.08 1.29
CA HIS A 183 11.68 -0.33 0.99
C HIS A 183 11.59 -1.25 -0.21
N GLN A 184 10.77 -2.28 -0.08
CA GLN A 184 10.46 -3.22 -1.15
C GLN A 184 8.97 -3.15 -1.46
N GLY A 185 8.64 -2.99 -2.75
CA GLY A 185 7.28 -3.05 -3.25
C GLY A 185 7.16 -4.05 -4.39
N ALA A 186 6.09 -4.85 -4.38
CA ALA A 186 5.77 -5.77 -5.48
C ALA A 186 5.09 -5.02 -6.64
N ARG A 187 5.52 -5.30 -7.87
CA ARG A 187 4.93 -4.74 -9.10
C ARG A 187 4.50 -5.88 -10.00
N ASP A 188 3.32 -6.41 -9.74
CA ASP A 188 2.77 -7.57 -10.43
C ASP A 188 1.35 -7.30 -10.96
N LEU A 189 0.75 -8.32 -11.55
CA LEU A 189 -0.65 -8.33 -11.98
C LEU A 189 -1.60 -8.80 -10.86
N GLY A 190 -1.16 -8.81 -9.60
CA GLY A 190 -1.97 -9.17 -8.44
C GLY A 190 -1.90 -10.64 -8.02
N LEU A 191 -1.03 -11.45 -8.63
CA LEU A 191 -0.75 -12.84 -8.25
C LEU A 191 0.75 -13.15 -8.25
N ASN A 192 1.59 -12.23 -7.74
CA ASN A 192 3.04 -12.41 -7.67
C ASN A 192 3.66 -12.75 -9.04
N THR A 193 4.33 -13.90 -9.15
CA THR A 193 4.96 -14.39 -10.38
C THR A 193 3.98 -15.09 -11.32
N ASP A 194 2.75 -15.36 -10.89
CA ASP A 194 1.78 -16.09 -11.69
C ASP A 194 0.89 -15.16 -12.53
N ASN A 195 0.42 -15.69 -13.66
CA ASN A 195 -0.44 -14.97 -14.56
C ASN A 195 -1.91 -15.14 -14.14
N PRO A 196 -2.61 -14.08 -13.69
CA PRO A 196 -4.00 -14.19 -13.24
C PRO A 196 -4.96 -14.64 -14.33
N LEU A 197 -4.63 -14.46 -15.61
CA LEU A 197 -5.47 -14.90 -16.71
C LEU A 197 -5.56 -16.43 -16.83
N LYS A 198 -4.59 -17.18 -16.30
CA LYS A 198 -4.61 -18.66 -16.30
C LYS A 198 -5.70 -19.22 -15.39
N HIS A 199 -6.11 -18.45 -14.39
CA HIS A 199 -7.09 -18.85 -13.37
C HIS A 199 -8.50 -18.39 -13.70
N MET A 200 -8.70 -17.80 -14.88
CA MET A 200 -10.00 -17.29 -15.28
C MET A 200 -10.82 -18.36 -15.98
N THR A 201 -12.06 -18.51 -15.53
CA THR A 201 -13.06 -19.31 -16.20
C THR A 201 -13.58 -18.54 -17.41
N VAL A 202 -13.41 -19.11 -18.60
CA VAL A 202 -13.84 -18.51 -19.87
C VAL A 202 -15.08 -19.23 -20.40
N VAL A 203 -16.09 -18.47 -20.81
CA VAL A 203 -17.28 -18.97 -21.50
C VAL A 203 -17.10 -18.76 -23.00
N LEU A 204 -16.97 -19.87 -23.72
CA LEU A 204 -17.04 -19.89 -25.18
C LEU A 204 -18.51 -19.84 -25.58
N MET A 205 -18.94 -18.80 -26.27
CA MET A 205 -20.25 -18.81 -26.93
C MET A 205 -20.03 -19.08 -28.40
N GLY A 206 -20.66 -20.15 -28.91
CA GLY A 206 -20.67 -20.44 -30.34
C GLY A 206 -21.05 -19.20 -31.15
N THR A 207 -20.38 -19.03 -32.27
CA THR A 207 -20.65 -17.97 -33.26
C THR A 207 -22.08 -18.01 -33.75
#